data_AF-A0A3D4GQK6-F1
#
_entry.id   AF-A0A3D4GQK6-F1
#
_cell.length_a   1.000
_cell.length_b   1.000
_cell.length_c   1.000
_cell.angle_alpha   90.00
_cell.angle_beta   90.00
_cell.angle_gamma   90.00
#
_symmetry.space_group_name_H-M   'P 1'
#
loop_
_entity.id
_entity.type
_entity.pdbx_description
1 polymer ?
#
loop_
_entity_poly.entity_id
_entity_poly.type
_entity_poly.pdbx_seq_one_letter_code
_entity_poly.pdbx_strand_id
1 'polypeptide(L)'
;AIDDSAIENGCLRVIPRSHREQTLHSHLVEDRTDVVLNQRVEEDLFDDSTAVDVELEAGQMSLHDVYLIHGSNPNRSPRRRAGLAIRYMPATSLFDRDRTADASAGYMVDFSHRPIWLVRGEDQAGRNDFQVGHGGG
;
A
#
# COMPACT_ATOMS: atom_id res chain seq x y z
N ALA A 1 -9.63 -6.18 -5.98
CA ALA A 1 -10.68 -5.15 -6.05
C ALA A 1 -11.93 -5.75 -5.42
N ILE A 2 -12.47 -5.13 -4.36
CA ILE A 2 -13.73 -5.60 -3.75
C ILE A 2 -14.91 -5.09 -4.59
N ASP A 3 -14.86 -3.82 -4.96
CA ASP A 3 -15.73 -3.20 -5.96
C ASP A 3 -14.94 -3.02 -7.27
N ASP A 4 -15.61 -2.74 -8.38
CA ASP A 4 -14.95 -2.27 -9.61
C ASP A 4 -14.07 -1.05 -9.32
N SER A 5 -12.89 -1.02 -9.90
CA SER A 5 -11.90 0.04 -9.75
C SER A 5 -11.54 0.52 -11.15
N ALA A 6 -12.13 1.63 -11.55
CA ALA A 6 -12.00 2.20 -12.89
C ALA A 6 -11.61 3.68 -12.79
N ILE A 7 -11.25 4.29 -13.92
CA ILE A 7 -10.72 5.67 -13.93
C ILE A 7 -11.69 6.65 -13.25
N GLU A 8 -12.99 6.52 -13.52
CA GLU A 8 -14.00 7.47 -13.02
C GLU A 8 -14.29 7.36 -11.52
N ASN A 9 -14.10 6.19 -10.90
CA ASN A 9 -14.19 6.03 -9.44
C ASN A 9 -12.81 5.98 -8.75
N GLY A 10 -11.76 6.38 -9.49
CA GLY A 10 -10.41 6.61 -9.00
C GLY A 10 -9.60 5.33 -8.87
N CYS A 11 -9.36 4.58 -9.94
CA CYS A 11 -8.47 3.41 -9.89
C CYS A 11 -7.03 3.75 -9.46
N LEU A 12 -6.24 2.70 -9.19
CA LEU A 12 -4.80 2.85 -8.95
C LEU A 12 -4.14 3.38 -10.24
N ARG A 13 -3.15 4.26 -10.06
CA ARG A 13 -2.28 4.79 -11.10
C ARG A 13 -0.85 4.52 -10.71
N VAL A 14 -0.01 4.14 -11.67
CA VAL A 14 1.39 3.76 -11.41
C VAL A 14 2.31 4.43 -12.41
N ILE A 15 3.56 4.70 -12.01
CA ILE A 15 4.64 5.05 -12.93
C ILE A 15 5.37 3.75 -13.32
N PRO A 16 5.21 3.26 -14.56
CA PRO A 16 5.82 2.00 -14.96
C PRO A 16 7.34 2.02 -14.77
N ARG A 17 7.90 0.90 -14.29
CA ARG A 17 9.36 0.70 -14.07
C ARG A 17 10.02 1.55 -12.98
N SER A 18 9.32 2.46 -12.30
CA SER A 18 9.87 3.27 -11.20
C SER A 18 10.51 2.44 -10.08
N HIS A 19 9.97 1.26 -9.77
CA HIS A 19 10.51 0.33 -8.78
C HIS A 19 11.96 -0.14 -9.04
N ARG A 20 12.47 -0.03 -10.27
CA ARG A 20 13.78 -0.56 -10.64
C ARG A 20 14.94 0.13 -9.93
N GLU A 21 14.76 1.38 -9.51
CA GLU A 21 15.77 2.14 -8.79
C GLU A 21 15.84 1.77 -7.31
N GLN A 22 14.82 1.06 -6.79
CA GLN A 22 14.73 0.65 -5.38
C GLN A 22 14.87 1.81 -4.38
N THR A 23 14.42 2.99 -4.79
CA THR A 23 14.48 4.22 -4.00
C THR A 23 13.17 4.40 -3.23
N LEU A 24 13.29 4.72 -1.93
CA LEU A 24 12.15 5.20 -1.15
C LEU A 24 12.06 6.70 -1.29
N HIS A 25 10.91 7.18 -1.75
CA HIS A 25 10.61 8.61 -1.81
C HIS A 25 9.82 9.02 -0.58
N SER A 26 10.14 10.18 -0.02
CA SER A 26 9.40 10.75 1.09
C SER A 26 7.98 11.11 0.65
N HIS A 27 7.00 10.84 1.53
CA HIS A 27 5.65 11.32 1.32
C HIS A 27 5.54 12.74 1.83
N LEU A 28 5.16 13.68 0.96
CA LEU A 28 4.73 15.01 1.35
C LEU A 28 3.29 14.91 1.85
N VAL A 29 3.01 15.53 3.00
CA VAL A 29 1.65 15.62 3.56
C VAL A 29 0.96 16.83 2.95
N GLU A 30 -0.22 16.62 2.37
CA GLU A 30 -1.06 17.71 1.87
C GLU A 30 -2.24 17.97 2.81
N ASP A 31 -2.69 19.23 2.90
CA ASP A 31 -3.93 19.60 3.59
C ASP A 31 -5.11 19.48 2.62
N ARG A 32 -5.45 18.24 2.26
CA ARG A 32 -6.56 17.92 1.35
C ARG A 32 -7.56 17.00 2.02
N THR A 33 -8.85 17.36 1.89
CA THR A 33 -9.97 16.61 2.48
C THR A 33 -10.71 15.74 1.47
N ASP A 34 -10.39 15.85 0.18
CA ASP A 34 -11.03 15.09 -0.90
C ASP A 34 -10.27 13.81 -1.28
N VAL A 35 -9.26 13.42 -0.50
CA VAL A 35 -8.46 12.20 -0.67
C VAL A 35 -8.44 11.37 0.62
N VAL A 36 -8.41 10.04 0.49
CA VAL A 36 -8.39 9.11 1.63
C VAL A 36 -6.99 9.03 2.27
N LEU A 37 -5.95 9.20 1.46
CA LEU A 37 -4.56 9.38 1.89
C LEU A 37 -4.12 10.75 1.42
N ASN A 38 -3.83 11.63 2.38
CA ASN A 38 -3.34 12.98 2.15
C ASN A 38 -1.80 12.98 2.02
N GLN A 39 -1.30 12.04 1.24
CA GLN A 39 0.12 11.82 0.98
C GLN A 39 0.38 11.78 -0.52
N ARG A 40 1.45 12.41 -0.96
CA ARG A 40 1.94 12.38 -2.34
C ARG A 40 3.46 12.26 -2.36
N VAL A 41 4.00 11.74 -3.45
CA VAL A 41 5.43 11.93 -3.75
C VAL A 41 5.67 13.38 -4.18
N GLU A 42 6.93 13.83 -4.17
CA GLU A 42 7.29 15.16 -4.70
C GLU A 42 6.78 15.31 -6.14
N GLU A 43 6.34 16.53 -6.50
CA GLU A 43 5.68 16.83 -7.79
C GLU A 43 6.51 16.34 -8.99
N ASP A 44 7.83 16.43 -8.89
CA ASP A 44 8.77 16.08 -9.95
C ASP A 44 9.00 14.56 -10.11
N LEU A 45 8.49 13.74 -9.18
CA LEU A 45 8.65 12.28 -9.18
C LEU A 45 7.45 11.55 -9.77
N PHE A 46 6.31 12.23 -9.93
CA PHE A 46 5.11 11.67 -10.56
C PHE A 46 4.78 12.45 -11.82
N ASP A 47 5.39 12.06 -12.94
CA ASP A 47 4.99 12.57 -14.25
C ASP A 47 3.69 11.90 -14.68
N ASP A 48 2.58 12.63 -14.52
CA ASP A 48 1.22 12.20 -14.87
C ASP A 48 1.11 11.72 -16.32
N SER A 49 1.92 12.28 -17.24
CA SER A 49 1.91 11.90 -18.64
C SER A 49 2.48 10.50 -18.90
N THR A 50 3.26 9.98 -17.95
CA THR A 50 3.83 8.63 -17.98
C THR A 50 3.09 7.65 -17.09
N ALA A 51 2.14 8.14 -16.28
CA ALA A 51 1.33 7.31 -15.42
C ALA A 51 0.35 6.45 -16.21
N VAL A 52 0.14 5.22 -15.74
CA VAL A 52 -0.80 4.27 -16.32
C VAL A 52 -1.88 3.92 -15.30
N ASP A 53 -3.12 3.98 -15.75
CA ASP A 53 -4.30 3.56 -14.99
C ASP A 53 -4.39 2.03 -14.92
N VAL A 54 -4.65 1.51 -13.72
CA VAL A 54 -4.81 0.08 -13.45
C VAL A 54 -6.29 -0.17 -13.12
N GLU A 55 -7.09 -0.31 -14.17
CA GLU A 55 -8.50 -0.67 -14.06
C GLU A 55 -8.66 -2.15 -13.71
N LEU A 56 -9.56 -2.46 -12.78
CA LEU A 56 -9.84 -3.80 -12.30
C LEU A 56 -11.35 -3.98 -12.12
N GLU A 57 -11.88 -5.08 -12.64
CA GLU A 57 -13.22 -5.55 -12.30
C GLU A 57 -13.25 -6.12 -10.87
N ALA A 58 -14.42 -6.13 -10.23
CA ALA A 58 -14.62 -6.77 -8.93
C ALA A 58 -14.09 -8.22 -8.93
N GLY A 59 -13.29 -8.56 -7.93
CA GLY A 59 -12.62 -9.87 -7.81
C GLY A 59 -11.23 -9.95 -8.46
N GLN A 60 -10.85 -9.02 -9.32
CA GLN A 60 -9.48 -8.99 -9.89
C GLN A 60 -8.46 -8.42 -8.88
N MET A 61 -7.18 -8.62 -9.16
CA MET A 61 -6.09 -8.10 -8.33
C MET A 61 -4.96 -7.49 -9.16
N SER A 62 -4.25 -6.53 -8.58
CA SER A 62 -2.96 -6.06 -9.05
C SER A 62 -1.88 -6.46 -8.05
N LEU A 63 -0.70 -6.80 -8.56
CA LEU A 63 0.50 -7.07 -7.76
C LEU A 63 1.55 -6.03 -8.15
N HIS A 64 2.13 -5.37 -7.17
CA HIS A 64 3.16 -4.37 -7.38
C HIS A 64 4.26 -4.48 -6.33
N ASP A 65 5.46 -4.09 -6.72
CA ASP A 65 6.63 -3.99 -5.86
C ASP A 65 6.50 -2.79 -4.90
N VAL A 66 7.13 -2.87 -3.72
CA VAL A 66 7.08 -1.81 -2.70
C VAL A 66 7.68 -0.50 -3.17
N TYR A 67 8.62 -0.52 -4.11
CA TYR A 67 9.26 0.66 -4.68
C TYR A 67 8.50 1.25 -5.88
N LEU A 68 7.40 0.62 -6.33
CA LEU A 68 6.64 1.14 -7.45
C LEU A 68 5.92 2.43 -7.01
N ILE A 69 6.21 3.55 -7.66
CA ILE A 69 5.46 4.78 -7.45
C ILE A 69 4.02 4.56 -7.90
N HIS A 70 3.08 4.77 -6.97
CA HIS A 70 1.66 4.55 -7.19
C HIS A 70 0.81 5.55 -6.40
N GLY A 71 -0.41 5.80 -6.88
CA GLY A 71 -1.38 6.68 -6.26
C GLY A 71 -2.77 6.46 -6.84
N SER A 72 -3.74 7.28 -6.49
CA SER A 72 -5.05 7.26 -7.15
C SER A 72 -5.65 8.65 -7.20
N ASN A 73 -6.44 8.92 -8.24
CA ASN A 73 -7.21 10.14 -8.31
C ASN A 73 -8.34 10.16 -7.26
N PRO A 74 -8.81 11.34 -6.83
CA PRO A 74 -10.01 11.46 -6.02
C PRO A 74 -11.21 10.80 -6.70
N ASN A 75 -12.00 10.04 -5.94
CA ASN A 75 -13.25 9.49 -6.45
C ASN A 75 -14.33 10.60 -6.43
N ARG A 76 -14.73 11.06 -7.62
CA ARG A 76 -15.80 12.06 -7.80
C ARG A 76 -17.11 11.44 -8.32
N SER A 77 -17.15 10.13 -8.48
CA SER A 77 -18.32 9.39 -8.97
C SER A 77 -19.29 9.07 -7.83
N PRO A 78 -20.55 8.69 -8.14
CA PRO A 78 -21.47 8.13 -7.14
C PRO A 78 -21.14 6.68 -6.75
N ARG A 79 -20.16 6.04 -7.40
CA ARG A 79 -19.80 4.63 -7.16
C ARG A 79 -18.70 4.54 -6.11
N ARG A 80 -18.91 3.71 -5.11
CA ARG A 80 -17.86 3.38 -4.13
C ARG A 80 -16.71 2.62 -4.82
N ARG A 81 -15.49 2.80 -4.31
CA ARG A 81 -14.30 2.01 -4.67
C ARG A 81 -13.64 1.45 -3.41
N ALA A 82 -13.74 0.14 -3.18
CA ALA A 82 -13.01 -0.53 -2.11
C ALA A 82 -11.99 -1.56 -2.60
N GLY A 83 -10.85 -1.56 -1.93
CA GLY A 83 -9.76 -2.50 -2.13
C GLY A 83 -9.37 -3.19 -0.84
N LEU A 84 -8.81 -4.39 -0.97
CA LEU A 84 -8.10 -5.10 0.08
C LEU A 84 -6.62 -5.13 -0.32
N ALA A 85 -5.75 -4.61 0.52
CA ALA A 85 -4.31 -4.69 0.33
C ALA A 85 -3.73 -5.78 1.23
N ILE A 86 -3.05 -6.75 0.63
CA ILE A 86 -2.24 -7.75 1.34
C ILE A 86 -0.79 -7.46 1.00
N ARG A 87 0.04 -7.28 2.03
CA ARG A 87 1.47 -7.01 1.88
C ARG A 87 2.27 -8.26 2.22
N TYR A 88 3.19 -8.62 1.34
CA TYR A 88 4.10 -9.74 1.52
C TYR A 88 5.51 -9.22 1.76
N MET A 89 6.26 -9.91 2.61
CA MET A 89 7.70 -9.74 2.76
C MET A 89 8.37 -11.11 2.65
N PRO A 90 9.62 -11.20 2.17
CA PRO A 90 10.33 -12.48 2.13
C PRO A 90 10.57 -12.98 3.56
N ALA A 91 10.72 -14.30 3.72
CA ALA A 91 10.95 -14.92 5.03
C ALA A 91 12.32 -14.55 5.64
N THR A 92 13.19 -13.86 4.90
CA THR A 92 14.44 -13.27 5.38
C THR A 92 14.24 -11.90 6.05
N SER A 93 13.03 -11.31 5.95
CA SER A 93 12.71 -10.02 6.56
C SER A 93 12.15 -10.20 7.97
N LEU A 94 12.53 -9.30 8.87
CA LEU A 94 11.95 -9.16 10.20
C LEU A 94 10.79 -8.16 10.15
N PHE A 95 9.63 -8.55 10.65
CA PHE A 95 8.55 -7.62 11.00
C PHE A 95 8.86 -7.00 12.37
N ASP A 96 9.47 -5.82 12.35
CA ASP A 96 9.88 -5.10 13.55
C ASP A 96 8.67 -4.43 14.23
N ARG A 97 8.25 -5.00 15.37
CA ARG A 97 7.09 -4.54 16.16
C ARG A 97 7.41 -3.35 17.06
N ASP A 98 8.70 -3.10 17.33
CA ASP A 98 9.15 -2.05 18.23
C ASP A 98 9.29 -0.70 17.50
N ARG A 99 9.25 -0.73 16.16
CA ARG A 99 9.16 0.49 15.36
C ARG A 99 7.78 1.11 15.47
N THR A 100 7.74 2.28 16.09
CA THR A 100 6.59 3.17 16.04
C THR A 100 6.33 3.55 14.58
N ALA A 101 5.08 3.39 14.12
CA ALA A 101 4.66 3.96 12.86
C ALA A 101 4.93 5.47 12.91
N ASP A 102 5.78 5.99 12.03
CA ASP A 102 5.89 7.43 11.85
C ASP A 102 4.49 7.96 11.50
N ALA A 103 3.99 8.92 12.28
CA ALA A 103 2.67 9.55 12.14
C ALA A 103 2.44 10.21 10.76
N SER A 104 3.43 10.16 9.88
CA SER A 104 3.41 10.59 8.49
C SER A 104 2.24 10.03 7.66
N ALA A 105 1.74 8.83 7.98
CA ALA A 105 0.68 8.14 7.22
C ALA A 105 -0.74 8.74 7.37
N GLY A 106 -0.92 9.80 8.16
CA GLY A 106 -2.24 10.41 8.41
C GLY A 106 -3.13 9.63 9.38
N TYR A 107 -2.71 8.44 9.83
CA TYR A 107 -3.37 7.65 10.87
C TYR A 107 -2.33 6.84 11.67
N MET A 108 -2.55 6.70 12.98
CA MET A 108 -1.71 5.84 13.83
C MET A 108 -1.99 4.39 13.51
N VAL A 109 -0.95 3.64 13.16
CA VAL A 109 -1.02 2.18 12.99
C VAL A 109 -0.30 1.53 14.15
N ASP A 110 -1.03 0.74 14.95
CA ASP A 110 -0.41 -0.10 15.97
C ASP A 110 0.14 -1.38 15.32
N PHE A 111 1.46 -1.48 15.22
CA PHE A 111 2.15 -2.67 14.74
C PHE A 111 2.42 -3.70 15.84
N SER A 112 2.35 -3.31 17.12
CA SER A 112 2.73 -4.17 18.25
C SER A 112 1.90 -5.45 18.28
N HIS A 113 0.59 -5.35 18.06
CA HIS A 113 -0.34 -6.48 18.03
C HIS A 113 -0.74 -6.91 16.62
N ARG A 114 -0.01 -6.51 15.56
CA ARG A 114 -0.41 -6.86 14.19
C ARG A 114 -0.14 -8.34 13.90
N PRO A 115 -1.15 -9.15 13.52
CA PRO A 115 -0.90 -10.53 13.11
C PRO A 115 -0.12 -10.58 11.79
N ILE A 116 0.82 -11.53 11.72
CA ILE A 116 1.53 -11.92 10.49
C ILE A 116 1.38 -13.42 10.28
N TRP A 117 1.37 -13.86 9.03
CA TRP A 117 1.21 -15.27 8.65
C TRP A 117 2.40 -15.72 7.83
N LEU A 118 2.93 -16.90 8.15
CA LEU A 118 3.88 -17.61 7.29
C LEU A 118 3.09 -18.30 6.17
N VAL A 119 3.06 -17.68 5.00
CA VAL A 119 2.27 -18.20 3.87
C VAL A 119 2.98 -19.35 3.15
N ARG A 120 4.33 -19.36 3.14
CA ARG A 120 5.14 -20.40 2.50
C ARG A 120 6.55 -20.45 3.09
N GLY A 121 7.09 -21.67 3.21
CA GLY A 121 8.48 -21.89 3.61
C GLY A 121 8.67 -21.87 5.12
N GLU A 122 9.80 -21.33 5.57
CA GLU A 122 10.24 -21.26 6.97
C GLU A 122 10.78 -19.86 7.27
N ASP A 123 10.70 -19.40 8.52
CA ASP A 123 11.24 -18.10 8.94
C ASP A 123 12.78 -18.12 8.92
N GLN A 124 13.37 -17.40 7.97
CA GLN A 124 14.82 -17.27 7.83
C GLN A 124 15.39 -16.06 8.57
N ALA A 125 14.55 -15.10 8.97
CA ALA A 125 14.95 -14.05 9.89
C ALA A 125 15.15 -14.60 11.31
N GLY A 126 14.49 -15.72 11.63
CA GLY A 126 14.61 -16.46 12.90
C GLY A 126 14.09 -15.70 14.11
N ARG A 127 13.31 -14.64 13.89
CA ARG A 127 12.89 -13.66 14.90
C ARG A 127 11.46 -13.19 14.71
N ASN A 128 10.73 -13.68 13.71
CA ASN A 128 9.35 -13.30 13.49
C ASN A 128 8.44 -14.06 14.48
N ASP A 129 7.55 -13.33 15.14
CA ASP A 129 6.50 -13.91 15.99
C ASP A 129 5.18 -13.99 15.22
N PHE A 130 4.76 -15.24 14.94
CA PHE A 130 3.53 -15.59 14.24
C PHE A 130 2.34 -15.87 15.17
N GLN A 131 2.48 -15.71 16.48
CA GLN A 131 1.41 -15.90 17.47
C GLN A 131 0.79 -14.56 17.89
N VAL A 132 1.59 -13.50 17.99
CA VAL A 132 1.11 -12.16 18.38
C VAL A 132 0.00 -11.66 17.44
N GLY A 133 -1.09 -11.15 18.03
CA GLY A 133 -2.21 -10.54 17.31
C GLY A 133 -3.24 -11.54 16.76
N HIS A 134 -2.94 -12.83 16.79
CA HIS A 134 -3.91 -13.88 16.49
C HIS A 134 -4.66 -14.16 17.79
N GLY A 135 -5.87 -13.61 17.93
CA GLY A 135 -6.71 -13.83 19.10
C GLY A 135 -6.83 -15.33 19.39
N GLY A 136 -6.61 -15.72 20.63
CA GLY A 136 -6.95 -17.08 21.10
C GLY A 136 -8.43 -17.35 20.86
N GLY A 137 -8.76 -18.59 20.54
CA GLY A 137 -10.15 -19.07 20.52
C GLY A 137 -10.82 -19.01 21.88
#